data_AF-A0A7J4AXC2-F1
#
_entry.id   AF-A0A7J4AXC2-F1
#
_cell.length_a   1.000
_cell.length_b   1.000
_cell.length_c   1.000
_cell.angle_alpha   90.00
_cell.angle_beta   90.00
_cell.angle_gamma   90.00
#
_symmetry.space_group_name_H-M   'P 1'
#
loop_
_entity.id
_entity.type
_entity.pdbx_description
1 polymer ?
#
loop_
_entity_poly.entity_id
_entity_poly.type
_entity_poly.pdbx_seq_one_letter_code
_entity_poly.pdbx_strand_id
1 'polypeptide(L)' 'KAQVDFGEGVLREVNVTLVDVKVGDYVLVHAGYAIQVLSEKEALETISLWNEILKAETET' A
#
# COMPACT_ATOMS: atom_id res chain seq x y z
N LYS A 1 -9.32 13.14 1.62
CA LYS A 1 -8.94 12.00 2.49
C LYS A 1 -9.61 10.75 1.95
N ALA A 2 -9.01 9.57 2.08
CA ALA A 2 -9.55 8.30 1.63
C ALA A 2 -9.35 7.21 2.70
N GLN A 3 -10.19 6.17 2.68
CA GLN A 3 -9.95 4.94 3.43
C GLN A 3 -9.05 4.03 2.59
N VAL A 4 -7.90 3.65 3.14
CA VAL A 4 -6.91 2.80 2.46
C VAL A 4 -6.75 1.52 3.27
N ASP A 5 -6.79 0.38 2.59
CA ASP A 5 -6.51 -0.93 3.17
C ASP A 5 -5.01 -1.22 3.11
N PHE A 6 -4.41 -1.56 4.25
CA PHE A 6 -3.00 -1.92 4.39
C PHE A 6 -2.76 -3.45 4.35
N GLY A 7 -3.79 -4.22 4.01
CA GLY A 7 -3.79 -5.68 4.01
C GLY A 7 -4.72 -6.23 5.09
N GLU A 8 -5.31 -7.40 4.82
CA GLU A 8 -6.18 -8.15 5.74
C GLU A 8 -7.35 -7.33 6.33
N GLY A 9 -7.81 -6.29 5.62
CA GLY A 9 -8.92 -5.44 6.07
C GLY A 9 -8.51 -4.35 7.07
N VAL A 10 -7.22 -4.07 7.23
CA VAL A 10 -6.73 -3.00 8.11
C VAL A 10 -6.90 -1.66 7.40
N LEU A 11 -8.05 -1.03 7.64
CA LEU A 11 -8.38 0.28 7.08
C LEU A 11 -7.79 1.43 7.89
N ARG A 12 -7.18 2.41 7.21
CA ARG A 12 -6.71 3.67 7.79
C ARG A 12 -7.13 4.86 6.94
N GLU A 13 -7.37 5.99 7.59
CA GLU A 13 -7.60 7.26 6.91
C GLU A 13 -6.27 7.85 6.42
N VAL A 14 -6.18 8.12 5.11
CA VAL A 14 -4.97 8.66 4.46
C VAL A 14 -5.31 9.97 3.75
N ASN A 15 -4.38 10.92 3.84
CA ASN A 15 -4.47 12.16 3.08
C ASN A 15 -3.99 11.91 1.63
N VAL A 16 -4.88 12.13 0.67
CA VAL A 16 -4.62 11.91 -0.76
C VAL A 16 -4.45 13.21 -1.54
N THR A 17 -4.34 14.36 -0.88
CA THR A 17 -4.25 15.67 -1.54
C THR A 17 -3.03 15.83 -2.47
N LEU A 18 -2.01 15.00 -2.32
CA LEU A 18 -0.79 15.06 -3.13
C LEU A 18 -0.87 14.27 -4.45
N VAL A 19 -1.93 13.49 -4.64
CA VAL A 19 -2.08 12.58 -5.79
C VAL A 19 -3.52 12.60 -6.31
N ASP A 20 -3.71 12.27 -7.58
CA ASP A 20 -5.04 12.04 -8.14
C ASP A 20 -5.33 10.53 -8.14
N VAL A 21 -6.35 10.11 -7.40
CA VAL A 21 -6.65 8.70 -7.14
C VAL A 21 -8.15 8.43 -7.19
N LYS A 22 -8.50 7.21 -7.58
CA LYS A 22 -9.86 6.66 -7.53
C LYS A 22 -9.92 5.39 -6.70
N VAL A 23 -11.13 4.98 -6.35
CA VAL A 23 -11.36 3.69 -5.67
C VAL A 23 -10.82 2.56 -6.54
N GLY A 24 -10.01 1.69 -5.92
CA GLY A 24 -9.33 0.58 -6.59
C GLY A 24 -7.86 0.86 -6.95
N ASP A 25 -7.41 2.12 -6.87
CA ASP A 25 -5.99 2.43 -7.06
C ASP A 25 -5.16 2.00 -5.85
N TYR A 26 -3.95 1.54 -6.11
CA TYR A 26 -2.95 1.29 -5.08
C TYR A 26 -2.12 2.55 -4.86
N VAL A 27 -1.81 2.85 -3.60
CA VAL A 27 -1.04 4.02 -3.22
C VAL A 27 0.10 3.68 -2.29
N LEU A 28 1.24 4.34 -2.48
CA LEU A 28 2.31 4.34 -1.51
C LEU A 28 2.04 5.41 -0.46
N VAL A 29 1.98 5.00 0.81
CA VAL A 29 1.68 5.89 1.94
C VAL A 29 2.94 6.16 2.74
N HIS A 30 3.21 7.43 3.01
CA HIS A 30 4.27 7.88 3.91
C HIS A 30 3.72 8.92 4.90
N ALA A 31 3.92 8.69 6.19
CA ALA A 31 3.50 9.59 7.27
C ALA A 31 2.01 10.03 7.20
N GLY A 32 1.12 9.13 6.74
CA GLY A 32 -0.32 9.42 6.61
C GLY A 32 -0.73 10.14 5.31
N TYR A 33 0.21 10.31 4.37
CA TYR A 33 -0.05 10.88 3.05
C TYR A 33 0.20 9.85 1.96
N ALA A 34 -0.70 9.75 0.99
CA ALA A 34 -0.41 9.08 -0.27
C ALA A 34 0.55 9.96 -1.08
N ILE A 35 1.73 9.43 -1.38
CA ILE A 35 2.79 10.16 -2.09
C ILE A 35 2.93 9.72 -3.54
N GLN A 36 2.41 8.56 -3.90
CA GLN A 36 2.48 8.00 -5.24
C GLN A 36 1.30 7.05 -5.49
N VAL A 37 0.77 7.08 -6.72
CA VAL A 37 -0.17 6.08 -7.24
C VAL A 37 0.63 5.01 -7.95
N LEU A 38 0.36 3.75 -7.64
CA LEU A 38 1.02 2.59 -8.22
C LEU A 38 0.08 1.91 -9.21
N SER A 39 0.64 1.32 -10.26
CA SER A 39 -0.09 0.33 -11.03
C SER A 39 -0.35 -0.91 -10.17
N GLU A 40 -1.42 -1.64 -10.47
CA GLU A 40 -1.74 -2.91 -9.80
C GLU A 40 -0.56 -3.89 -9.84
N LYS A 41 0.13 -3.96 -10.98
CA LYS A 41 1.32 -4.81 -11.13
C LYS A 41 2.43 -4.44 -10.15
N GLU A 42 2.82 -3.16 -10.08
CA GLU A 42 3.88 -2.69 -9.18
C GLU A 42 3.51 -2.91 -7.70
N ALA A 43 2.24 -2.69 -7.35
CA ALA A 43 1.74 -2.92 -6.01
C ALA A 43 1.82 -4.40 -5.62
N LEU A 44 1.37 -5.30 -6.50
CA LEU A 44 1.41 -6.74 -6.25
C LEU A 44 2.84 -7.29 -6.21
N GLU A 45 3.74 -6.81 -7.07
CA GLU A 45 5.16 -7.15 -7.02
C GLU A 45 5.78 -6.72 -5.69
N THR A 46 5.47 -5.50 -5.24
CA THR A 46 5.95 -4.98 -3.95
C THR A 46 5.44 -5.83 -2.77
N ILE A 47 4.15 -6.18 -2.77
CA ILE A 47 3.55 -7.03 -1.72
C ILE A 47 4.18 -8.42 -1.72
N SER A 48 4.41 -9.02 -2.89
CA SER A 48 5.07 -10.33 -3.01
C SER A 48 6.46 -10.31 -2.39
N LEU A 49 7.27 -9.27 -2.70
CA LEU A 49 8.60 -9.11 -2.13
C LEU A 49 8.57 -8.96 -0.61
N TRP A 50 7.62 -8.21 -0.06
CA TRP A 50 7.44 -8.10 1.39
C TRP A 50 7.11 -9.46 2.03
N ASN A 51 6.22 -10.24 1.41
CA ASN A 51 5.88 -11.58 1.91
C ASN A 51 7.08 -12.53 1.90
N GLU A 52 7.93 -12.46 0.86
CA GLU A 52 9.17 -13.24 0.79
C GLU A 52 10.14 -12.87 1.92
N ILE A 53 10.33 -11.57 2.20
CA ILE A 53 11.18 -11.08 3.29
C ILE A 53 10.65 -11.56 4.65
N LEU A 54 9.36 -11.38 4.91
CA LEU A 54 8.72 -11.80 6.17
C LEU A 54 8.82 -13.31 6.39
N LYS A 55 8.62 -14.09 5.32
CA LYS A 55 8.76 -15.55 5.38
C LYS A 55 10.21 -15.94 5.72
N ALA A 56 11.19 -15.30 5.09
CA ALA A 56 12.60 -15.56 5.34
C ALA A 56 13.00 -15.23 6.79
N GLU A 57 12.44 -14.19 7.40
CA GLU A 57 12.66 -13.87 8.82
C GLU A 57 12.07 -14.92 9.78
N THR A 58 10.91 -15.51 9.46
CA THR A 58 10.27 -16.53 10.31
C THR A 58 10.93 -17.92 10.25
N GLU A 59 11.80 -18.18 9.28
CA GLU A 59 12.49 -19.47 9.11
C GLU A 59 13.87 -19.53 9.80
N THR A 60 14.27 -18.45 10.49
CA THR A 60 15.47 -18.36 11.37
C THR A 60 15.11 -18.36 12.85
#